data_AF-A0A2K4FGE6-F1
#
_entry.id   AF-A0A2K4FGE6-F1
#
_cell.length_a   1.000
_cell.length_b   1.000
_cell.length_c   1.000
_cell.angle_alpha   90.00
_cell.angle_beta   90.00
_cell.angle_gamma   90.00
#
_symmetry.space_group_name_H-M   'P 1'
#
loop_
_entity.id
_entity.type
_entity.pdbx_description
1 polymer ?
#
loop_
_entity_poly.entity_id
_entity_poly.type
_entity_poly.pdbx_seq_one_letter_code
_entity_poly.pdbx_strand_id
1 'polypeptide(L)' 'HWQLYDLAEKLVDLEFRFQQWRFAHMKTVERIIGGKSGTGGTSGVGYLKRAFDETFFPELLSVRTNL' A
#
# COMPACT_ATOMS: atom_id res chain seq x y z
N HIS A 1 24.89 11.94 -8.58
CA HIS A 1 23.55 12.58 -8.60
C HIS A 1 22.83 12.39 -7.27
N TRP A 2 23.25 13.10 -6.21
CA TRP A 2 22.70 12.88 -4.86
C TRP A 2 21.22 13.22 -4.72
N GLN A 3 20.77 14.34 -5.31
CA GLN A 3 19.38 14.79 -5.20
C GLN A 3 18.36 13.78 -5.77
N LEU A 4 18.70 13.11 -6.88
CA LEU A 4 17.83 12.11 -7.49
C LEU A 4 17.77 10.83 -6.65
N TYR A 5 18.89 10.44 -6.05
CA TYR A 5 18.94 9.33 -5.11
C TYR A 5 18.07 9.61 -3.87
N ASP A 6 18.25 10.77 -3.23
CA ASP A 6 17.45 11.18 -2.06
C ASP A 6 15.95 11.25 -2.38
N LEU A 7 15.59 11.73 -3.58
CA LEU A 7 14.20 11.72 -4.03
C LEU A 7 13.67 10.29 -4.19
N ALA A 8 14.43 9.38 -4.80
CA ALA A 8 14.02 8.00 -5.00
C ALA A 8 13.77 7.28 -3.66
N GLU A 9 14.64 7.50 -2.66
CA GLU A 9 14.46 6.93 -1.32
C GLU A 9 13.21 7.51 -0.64
N LYS A 10 12.95 8.83 -0.75
CA LYS A 10 11.72 9.45 -0.23
C LYS A 10 10.44 8.91 -0.88
N LEU A 11 10.47 8.58 -2.17
CA LEU A 11 9.32 7.97 -2.85
C LEU A 11 9.03 6.56 -2.31
N VAL A 12 10.08 5.80 -1.99
CA VAL A 12 9.95 4.46 -1.41
C VAL A 12 9.42 4.53 0.02
N ASP A 13 9.89 5.49 0.82
CA ASP A 13 9.34 5.76 2.15
C ASP A 13 7.86 6.16 2.09
N LEU A 14 7.48 6.96 1.10
CA LEU A 14 6.09 7.37 0.88
C LEU A 14 5.21 6.14 0.60
N GLU A 15 5.62 5.27 -0.32
CA GLU A 15 4.89 4.06 -0.64
C GLU A 15 4.76 3.15 0.60
N PHE A 16 5.83 2.96 1.36
CA PHE A 16 5.79 2.16 2.58
C PHE A 16 4.76 2.70 3.58
N ARG A 17 4.75 4.01 3.85
CA ARG A 17 3.76 4.65 4.72
C ARG A 17 2.34 4.50 4.17
N PHE A 18 2.17 4.54 2.86
CA PHE A 18 0.87 4.34 2.22
C PHE A 18 0.35 2.92 2.40
N GLN A 19 1.21 1.91 2.28
CA GLN A 19 0.83 0.52 2.55
C GLN A 19 0.49 0.29 4.02
N GLN A 20 1.23 0.90 4.95
CA GLN A 20 0.87 0.88 6.38
C GLN A 20 -0.51 1.49 6.63
N TRP A 21 -0.83 2.61 5.98
CA TRP A 21 -2.15 3.22 6.05
C TRP A 21 -3.24 2.27 5.51
N ARG A 22 -3.03 1.64 4.34
CA ARG A 22 -3.98 0.65 3.78
C ARG A 22 -4.23 -0.50 4.77
N PHE A 23 -3.17 -0.99 5.41
CA PHE A 23 -3.28 -2.06 6.40
C PHE A 23 -4.07 -1.61 7.64
N ALA A 24 -3.72 -0.47 8.23
CA ALA A 24 -4.42 0.08 9.38
C ALA A 24 -5.91 0.36 9.06
N HIS A 25 -6.20 0.86 7.87
CA HIS A 25 -7.56 1.06 7.38
C HIS A 25 -8.32 -0.27 7.30
N MET A 26 -7.75 -1.29 6.66
CA MET A 26 -8.35 -2.61 6.57
C MET A 26 -8.62 -3.22 7.94
N LYS A 27 -7.66 -3.16 8.88
CA LYS A 27 -7.83 -3.69 10.25
C LYS A 27 -8.93 -2.95 11.02
N THR A 28 -9.03 -1.64 10.82
CA THR A 28 -10.14 -0.85 11.39
C THR A 28 -11.48 -1.30 10.83
N VAL A 29 -11.59 -1.46 9.51
CA VAL A 29 -12.83 -1.95 8.86
C VAL A 29 -13.20 -3.34 9.35
N GLU A 30 -12.24 -4.27 9.41
CA GLU A 30 -12.46 -5.63 9.92
C GLU A 30 -12.98 -5.63 11.36
N ARG A 31 -12.47 -4.73 12.23
CA ARG A 31 -12.94 -4.59 13.61
C ARG A 31 -14.37 -4.07 13.72
N ILE A 32 -14.77 -3.16 12.82
CA ILE A 32 -16.08 -2.48 12.89
C ILE A 32 -17.19 -3.28 12.22
N ILE A 33 -16.95 -3.86 11.04
CA ILE A 33 -17.98 -4.53 10.25
C ILE A 33 -17.72 -6.03 10.03
N GLY A 34 -16.60 -6.57 10.48
CA GLY A 34 -16.24 -7.96 10.24
C GLY A 34 -16.15 -8.28 8.75
N GLY A 35 -16.80 -9.36 8.32
CA GLY A 35 -16.87 -9.79 6.92
C GLY A 35 -18.05 -9.22 6.12
N LYS A 36 -18.77 -8.21 6.63
CA LYS A 36 -19.91 -7.61 5.91
C LYS A 36 -19.44 -6.83 4.69
N SER A 37 -20.31 -6.75 3.68
CA SER A 37 -20.10 -5.86 2.53
C SER A 37 -20.06 -4.39 2.95
N GLY A 38 -19.23 -3.61 2.28
CA GLY A 38 -19.16 -2.17 2.48
C GLY A 38 -20.38 -1.47 1.88
N THR A 39 -20.75 -0.32 2.44
CA THR A 39 -21.85 0.51 1.92
C THR A 39 -21.61 1.04 0.50
N GLY A 40 -20.33 1.07 0.06
CA GLY A 40 -19.94 1.38 -1.31
C GLY A 40 -20.09 0.21 -2.30
N GLY A 41 -20.75 -0.90 -1.94
CA GLY A 41 -21.01 -2.04 -2.82
C GLY A 41 -19.84 -3.03 -2.96
N THR A 42 -18.75 -2.85 -2.19
CA THR A 42 -17.60 -3.75 -2.21
C THR A 42 -17.76 -4.89 -1.21
N SER A 43 -16.95 -5.94 -1.33
CA SER A 43 -16.86 -7.04 -0.37
C SER A 43 -16.16 -6.66 0.95
N GLY A 44 -16.10 -5.37 1.30
CA GLY A 44 -15.49 -4.87 2.53
C GLY A 44 -13.99 -5.22 2.64
N VAL A 45 -13.62 -5.95 3.70
CA VAL A 45 -12.24 -6.39 3.95
C VAL A 45 -11.65 -7.14 2.76
N GLY A 46 -12.42 -7.98 2.08
CA GLY A 46 -11.93 -8.74 0.91
C GLY A 46 -11.56 -7.84 -0.28
N TYR A 47 -12.22 -6.69 -0.42
CA TYR A 47 -11.85 -5.70 -1.43
C TYR A 47 -10.55 -4.98 -1.03
N LEU A 48 -10.44 -4.57 0.24
CA LEU A 48 -9.26 -3.86 0.75
C LEU A 48 -7.98 -4.68 0.71
N LYS A 49 -8.07 -6.01 0.91
CA LYS A 49 -6.91 -6.92 0.81
C LYS A 49 -6.26 -6.90 -0.57
N ARG A 50 -7.04 -6.73 -1.65
CA ARG A 50 -6.52 -6.67 -3.03
C ARG A 50 -5.63 -5.46 -3.27
N ALA A 51 -5.80 -4.40 -2.49
CA ALA A 51 -4.98 -3.20 -2.64
C ALA A 51 -3.52 -3.40 -2.16
N PHE A 52 -3.19 -4.52 -1.52
CA PHE A 52 -1.80 -4.81 -1.12
C PHE A 52 -0.93 -5.34 -2.26
N ASP A 53 -1.54 -5.83 -3.35
CA ASP A 53 -0.80 -6.34 -4.51
C ASP A 53 -0.30 -5.19 -5.42
N GLU A 54 -0.75 -3.96 -5.17
CA GLU A 54 -0.41 -2.78 -5.97
C GLU A 54 0.80 -2.04 -5.40
N THR A 55 1.82 -1.83 -6.24
CA THR A 55 3.02 -1.05 -5.95
C THR A 55 3.06 0.23 -6.79
N PHE A 56 3.49 1.34 -6.21
CA PHE A 56 3.54 2.63 -6.91
C PHE A 56 4.82 2.83 -7.72
N PHE A 57 5.96 2.39 -7.18
CA PHE A 57 7.27 2.58 -7.81
C PHE A 57 7.99 1.24 -8.00
N PRO A 58 7.46 0.33 -8.84
CA PRO A 58 8.00 -1.02 -9.01
C PRO A 58 9.43 -1.00 -9.55
N GLU A 59 9.78 -0.03 -10.40
CA GLU A 59 11.12 0.14 -10.95
C GLU A 59 12.13 0.44 -9.83
N LEU A 60 11.76 1.32 -8.89
CA LEU A 60 12.60 1.62 -7.73
C LEU A 60 12.81 0.36 -6.92
N LEU A 61 11.80 -0.47 -6.65
CA LEU A 61 11.99 -1.73 -5.91
C LEU A 61 12.87 -2.73 -6.68
N SER A 62 12.62 -2.89 -7.98
CA SER A 62 13.35 -3.84 -8.83
C SER A 62 14.84 -3.55 -8.97
N VAL A 63 15.28 -2.28 -8.89
CA VAL A 63 16.71 -1.98 -9.01
C VAL A 63 17.50 -2.53 -7.83
N ARG A 64 16.88 -2.76 -6.66
CA ARG A 64 17.58 -3.32 -5.49
C ARG A 64 18.05 -4.76 -5.70
N THR A 65 17.45 -5.49 -6.65
CA THR A 65 17.82 -6.89 -6.96
C THR A 65 18.79 -7.01 -8.13
N ASN A 66 19.05 -5.92 -8.86
CA ASN A 66 19.85 -5.91 -10.08
C ASN A 66 21.19 -5.17 -9.91
N LEU A 67 21.68 -5.04 -8.67
CA LEU A 67 22.94 -4.38 -8.32
C LEU A 67 24.09 -5.39 -8.22
#